data_AF-A0A1H3QTH7-F1
#
_entry.id   AF-A0A1H3QTH7-F1
#
_cell.length_a   1.000
_cell.length_b   1.000
_cell.length_c   1.000
_cell.angle_alpha   90.00
_cell.angle_beta   90.00
_cell.angle_gamma   90.00
#
_symmetry.space_group_name_H-M   'P 1'
#
loop_
_entity.id
_entity.type
_entity.pdbx_description
1 polymer ?
#
loop_
_entity_poly.entity_id
_entity_poly.type
_entity_poly.pdbx_seq_one_letter_code
_entity_poly.pdbx_strand_id
1 'polypeptide(L)'
;MLTQTEVNALLDMLKIANERRIKFTEMGNYKQLDVVSKDGKEKFIVDINRKTSIKVTKCTFQGRYRRDIILLRLDIDGPLHTNPNGEEIKPNHLHI
;
A
#
# COMPACT_ATOMS: atom_id res chain seq x y z
N MET A 1 -10.94 -7.06 -13.95
CA MET A 1 -9.55 -6.59 -13.97
C MET A 1 -9.60 -5.12 -14.36
N LEU A 2 -8.87 -4.23 -13.68
CA LEU A 2 -8.81 -2.82 -14.07
C LEU A 2 -7.82 -2.67 -15.22
N THR A 3 -8.10 -1.75 -16.13
CA THR A 3 -7.16 -1.28 -17.16
C THR A 3 -6.11 -0.37 -16.54
N GLN A 4 -4.97 -0.22 -17.21
CA GLN A 4 -3.91 0.70 -16.75
C GLN A 4 -4.42 2.14 -16.59
N THR A 5 -5.28 2.59 -17.50
CA THR A 5 -5.88 3.93 -17.45
C THR A 5 -6.76 4.11 -16.22
N GLU A 6 -7.57 3.09 -15.86
CA GLU A 6 -8.38 3.12 -14.65
C GLU A 6 -7.51 3.11 -13.38
N VAL A 7 -6.44 2.30 -13.36
CA VAL A 7 -5.49 2.27 -12.24
C VAL A 7 -4.84 3.64 -12.06
N ASN A 8 -4.34 4.24 -13.14
CA ASN A 8 -3.72 5.58 -13.09
C ASN A 8 -4.71 6.63 -12.57
N ALA A 9 -5.94 6.63 -13.08
CA ALA A 9 -6.99 7.55 -12.61
C ALA A 9 -7.29 7.38 -11.11
N LEU A 10 -7.32 6.15 -10.61
CA LEU A 10 -7.52 5.86 -9.19
C LEU A 10 -6.32 6.28 -8.34
N LEU A 11 -5.09 6.12 -8.83
CA LEU A 11 -3.87 6.55 -8.13
C LEU A 11 -3.78 8.07 -8.03
N ASP A 12 -4.07 8.79 -9.12
CA ASP A 12 -4.01 10.25 -9.20
C ASP A 12 -5.14 10.95 -8.42
N MET A 13 -6.22 10.22 -8.12
CA MET A 13 -7.35 10.74 -7.37
C MET A 13 -6.93 11.21 -5.97
N LEU A 14 -7.39 12.40 -5.56
CA LEU A 14 -7.21 12.89 -4.20
C LEU A 14 -8.04 12.05 -3.22
N LYS A 15 -7.36 11.54 -2.18
CA LYS A 15 -7.95 10.66 -1.16
C LYS A 15 -7.90 11.35 0.20
N ILE A 16 -8.99 11.24 0.96
CA ILE A 16 -9.17 11.84 2.29
C ILE A 16 -9.29 10.70 3.29
N ALA A 17 -8.40 10.68 4.28
CA ALA A 17 -8.48 9.73 5.38
C ALA A 17 -9.63 10.12 6.32
N ASN A 18 -10.36 9.12 6.82
CA ASN A 18 -11.41 9.36 7.82
C ASN A 18 -10.81 9.84 9.16
N GLU A 19 -9.55 9.53 9.43
CA GLU A 19 -8.82 9.95 10.62
C GLU A 19 -8.07 11.27 10.39
N ARG A 20 -8.34 12.30 11.21
CA ARG A 20 -7.62 13.59 11.16
C ARG A 20 -6.16 13.49 11.62
N ARG A 21 -5.85 12.51 12.47
CA ARG A 21 -4.49 12.22 12.95
C ARG A 21 -4.29 10.71 12.93
N ILE A 22 -3.30 10.27 12.18
CA ILE A 22 -2.96 8.87 12.06
C ILE A 22 -1.79 8.60 13.01
N LYS A 23 -2.05 7.90 14.13
CA LYS A 23 -0.95 7.30 14.91
C LYS A 23 -0.32 6.21 14.04
N PHE A 24 0.98 6.31 13.82
CA PHE A 24 1.74 5.33 13.06
C PHE A 24 1.80 4.01 13.83
N THR A 25 1.78 2.88 13.11
CA THR A 25 1.79 1.56 13.75
C THR A 25 3.16 1.21 14.30
N GLU A 26 3.21 0.61 15.48
CA GLU A 26 4.46 0.17 16.11
C GLU A 26 4.92 -1.17 15.52
N MET A 27 6.16 -1.58 15.83
CA MET A 27 6.65 -2.91 15.47
C MET A 27 5.75 -3.99 16.09
N GLY A 28 5.51 -5.08 15.36
CA GLY A 28 4.60 -6.16 15.77
C GLY A 28 3.13 -5.88 15.46
N ASN A 29 2.79 -4.66 15.05
CA ASN A 29 1.41 -4.26 14.81
C ASN A 29 1.08 -4.06 13.33
N TYR A 30 -0.21 -3.92 13.07
CA TYR A 30 -0.78 -3.61 11.77
C TYR A 30 -1.86 -2.56 11.96
N LYS A 31 -1.93 -1.61 11.02
CA LYS A 31 -3.00 -0.63 10.96
C LYS A 31 -3.63 -0.65 9.57
N GLN A 32 -4.95 -0.57 9.55
CA GLN A 32 -5.74 -0.34 8.36
C GLN A 32 -6.34 1.06 8.45
N LEU A 33 -6.28 1.80 7.35
CA LEU A 33 -6.88 3.12 7.22
C LEU A 33 -7.91 3.09 6.12
N ASP A 34 -9.15 3.45 6.46
CA ASP A 34 -10.17 3.72 5.46
C ASP A 34 -9.98 5.12 4.89
N VAL A 35 -9.93 5.21 3.57
CA VAL A 35 -9.69 6.43 2.83
C VAL A 35 -10.72 6.53 1.71
N VAL A 36 -11.27 7.71 1.48
CA VAL A 36 -12.30 7.93 0.47
C VAL A 36 -11.88 9.00 -0.53
N SER A 37 -12.40 8.96 -1.75
CA SER A 37 -12.23 10.08 -2.68
C SER A 37 -12.84 11.36 -2.11
N LYS A 38 -12.38 12.51 -2.62
CA LYS A 38 -12.91 13.82 -2.22
C LYS A 38 -14.44 13.94 -2.38
N ASP A 39 -15.00 13.29 -3.41
CA ASP A 39 -16.45 13.26 -3.66
C ASP A 39 -17.18 12.12 -2.93
N GLY A 40 -16.46 11.30 -2.16
CA GLY A 40 -16.99 10.21 -1.35
C GLY A 40 -17.43 8.97 -2.11
N LYS A 41 -17.25 8.92 -3.44
CA LYS A 41 -17.73 7.81 -4.28
C LYS A 41 -16.80 6.60 -4.27
N GLU A 42 -15.49 6.85 -4.30
CA GLU A 42 -14.49 5.78 -4.34
C GLU A 42 -13.94 5.50 -2.95
N LYS A 43 -13.90 4.21 -2.61
CA LYS A 43 -13.39 3.72 -1.32
C LYS A 43 -12.06 3.02 -1.51
N PHE A 44 -11.13 3.33 -0.62
CA PHE A 44 -9.78 2.82 -0.60
C PHE A 44 -9.43 2.36 0.80
N ILE A 45 -8.44 1.48 0.86
CA ILE A 45 -7.84 1.03 2.10
C ILE A 45 -6.35 1.23 2.00
N VAL A 46 -5.73 1.80 3.03
CA VAL A 46 -4.28 1.85 3.18
C VAL A 46 -3.88 0.96 4.34
N ASP A 47 -3.13 -0.09 4.02
CA ASP A 47 -2.55 -1.00 4.98
C ASP A 47 -1.15 -0.52 5.38
N ILE A 48 -0.86 -0.55 6.68
CA ILE A 48 0.47 -0.36 7.24
C ILE A 48 0.80 -1.61 8.06
N ASN A 49 1.69 -2.45 7.53
CA ASN A 49 2.03 -3.72 8.14
C ASN A 49 3.47 -3.72 8.69
N ARG A 50 3.57 -3.92 10.01
CA ARG A 50 4.84 -4.08 10.74
C ARG A 50 4.84 -5.33 11.62
N LYS A 51 3.97 -6.32 11.34
CA LYS A 51 3.73 -7.49 12.20
C LYS A 51 4.96 -8.39 12.39
N THR A 52 5.69 -8.69 11.33
CA THR A 52 6.59 -9.86 11.30
C THR A 52 7.97 -9.48 10.79
N SER A 53 8.81 -8.97 11.69
CA SER A 53 10.21 -8.72 11.40
C SER A 53 11.09 -8.67 12.63
N ILE A 54 12.25 -9.33 12.55
CA ILE A 54 13.38 -9.09 13.45
C ILE A 54 14.02 -7.72 13.13
N LYS A 55 13.93 -7.26 11.88
CA LYS A 55 14.40 -5.94 11.45
C LYS A 55 13.39 -4.87 11.81
N VAL A 56 13.78 -3.95 12.69
CA VAL A 56 12.97 -2.81 13.15
C VAL A 56 12.52 -1.91 11.99
N THR A 57 13.30 -1.85 10.92
CA THR A 57 13.05 -1.01 9.73
C THR A 57 12.00 -1.59 8.79
N LYS A 58 11.72 -2.90 8.84
CA LYS A 58 10.80 -3.56 7.90
C LYS A 58 9.38 -3.02 8.04
N CYS A 59 8.79 -2.66 6.90
CA CYS A 59 7.43 -2.15 6.83
C CYS A 59 6.87 -2.37 5.42
N THR A 60 5.61 -2.79 5.34
CA THR A 60 4.87 -2.84 4.08
C THR A 60 3.74 -1.83 4.13
N PHE A 61 3.64 -1.01 3.10
CA PHE A 61 2.49 -0.14 2.84
C PHE A 61 1.74 -0.65 1.62
N GLN A 62 0.43 -0.80 1.70
CA GLN A 62 -0.36 -1.28 0.57
C GLN A 62 -1.61 -0.43 0.39
N GLY A 63 -1.75 0.15 -0.80
CA GLY A 63 -2.95 0.85 -1.23
C GLY A 63 -3.87 -0.12 -1.97
N ARG A 64 -5.11 -0.27 -1.49
CA ARG A 64 -6.15 -1.08 -2.11
C ARG A 64 -7.33 -0.22 -2.53
N TYR A 65 -7.92 -0.58 -3.67
CA TYR A 65 -9.21 -0.07 -4.11
C TYR A 65 -10.32 -1.06 -3.75
N ARG A 66 -11.46 -0.51 -3.30
CA ARG A 66 -12.60 -1.27 -2.75
C ARG A 66 -12.15 -2.16 -1.58
N ARG A 67 -12.05 -3.47 -1.79
CA ARG A 67 -11.73 -4.44 -0.73
C ARG A 67 -10.41 -5.15 -0.97
N ASP A 68 -10.06 -5.50 -2.20
CA ASP A 68 -9.02 -6.49 -2.49
C ASP A 68 -8.14 -6.15 -3.70
N ILE A 69 -8.50 -5.13 -4.48
CA ILE A 69 -7.71 -4.73 -5.65
C ILE A 69 -6.50 -3.93 -5.18
N ILE A 70 -5.32 -4.54 -5.20
CA ILE A 70 -4.06 -3.87 -4.88
C ILE A 70 -3.72 -2.90 -6.02
N LEU A 71 -3.59 -1.61 -5.69
CA LEU A 71 -3.16 -0.59 -6.64
C LEU A 71 -1.66 -0.35 -6.58
N LEU A 72 -1.09 -0.41 -5.37
CA LEU A 72 0.31 -0.14 -5.13
C LEU A 72 0.75 -0.79 -3.83
N ARG A 73 1.98 -1.32 -3.80
CA ARG A 73 2.58 -1.82 -2.56
C ARG A 73 4.04 -1.41 -2.46
N LEU A 74 4.39 -0.73 -1.38
CA LEU A 74 5.77 -0.39 -1.03
C LEU A 74 6.26 -1.35 0.05
N ASP A 75 7.32 -2.08 -0.24
CA ASP A 75 8.02 -2.91 0.73
C ASP A 75 9.35 -2.24 1.11
N ILE A 76 9.57 -2.06 2.41
CA ILE A 76 10.82 -1.58 3.01
C ILE A 76 11.45 -2.74 3.78
N ASP A 77 12.72 -3.02 3.51
CA ASP A 77 13.44 -4.21 3.99
C ASP A 77 12.63 -5.51 3.79
N GLY A 78 11.97 -5.58 2.63
CA GLY A 78 11.25 -6.74 2.16
C GLY A 78 12.17 -7.91 1.81
N PRO A 79 11.59 -9.02 1.31
CA PRO A 79 12.38 -10.06 0.66
C PRO A 79 13.09 -9.50 -0.59
N LEU A 80 14.09 -10.23 -1.09
CA LEU A 80 14.52 -10.06 -2.47
C LEU A 80 13.41 -10.58 -3.39
N HIS A 81 13.13 -9.85 -4.46
CA HIS A 81 12.13 -10.25 -5.44
C HIS A 81 12.77 -10.38 -6.81
N THR A 82 12.35 -11.39 -7.56
CA THR A 82 12.70 -11.55 -8.96
C THR A 82 11.51 -11.13 -9.81
N ASN A 83 11.72 -10.17 -10.70
CA ASN A 83 10.73 -9.77 -11.68
C ASN A 83 10.47 -10.90 -12.68
N PRO A 84 9.31 -10.89 -13.39
CA PRO A 84 9.03 -11.86 -14.45
C PRO A 84 10.06 -11.88 -15.59
N ASN A 85 10.80 -10.78 -15.79
CA ASN A 85 11.89 -10.68 -16.75
C ASN A 85 13.24 -11.23 -16.24
N GLY A 86 13.28 -11.77 -15.01
CA GLY A 86 14.49 -12.32 -14.37
C GLY A 86 15.33 -11.31 -13.59
N GLU A 87 14.99 -10.03 -13.59
CA GLU A 87 15.73 -9.01 -12.83
C GLU A 87 15.50 -9.15 -11.33
N GLU A 88 16.57 -9.13 -10.53
CA GLU A 88 16.46 -9.09 -9.07
C GLU A 88 16.32 -7.64 -8.58
N ILE A 89 15.27 -7.40 -7.79
CA ILE A 89 15.03 -6.12 -7.15
C ILE A 89 15.50 -6.15 -5.69
N LYS A 90 16.12 -5.04 -5.28
CA LYS A 90 16.55 -4.79 -3.91
C LYS A 90 15.36 -4.83 -2.93
N PRO A 91 15.62 -5.10 -1.62
CA PRO A 91 14.58 -5.19 -0.60
C PRO A 91 13.62 -4.00 -0.50
N ASN A 92 14.10 -2.79 -0.83
CA ASN A 92 13.27 -1.58 -0.86
C ASN A 92 12.73 -1.37 -2.28
N HIS A 93 11.45 -1.66 -2.50
CA HIS A 93 10.86 -1.64 -3.84
C HIS A 93 9.35 -1.42 -3.84
N LEU A 94 8.84 -1.06 -5.01
CA LEU A 94 7.44 -0.77 -5.27
C LEU A 94 6.88 -1.81 -6.23
N HIS A 95 5.77 -2.45 -5.85
CA HIS A 95 4.95 -3.24 -6.77
C HIS A 95 3.93 -2.31 -7.41
N ILE A 96 3.91 -2.29 -8.75
CA ILE A 96 3.03 -1.52 -9.62
C ILE A 96 2.39 -2.48 -10.62
#